data_AF-A0A2X0R4G4-F1
#
_entry.id   AF-A0A2X0R4G4-F1
#
_cell.length_a   1.000
_cell.length_b   1.000
_cell.length_c   1.000
_cell.angle_alpha   90.00
_cell.angle_beta   90.00
_cell.angle_gamma   90.00
#
_symmetry.space_group_name_H-M   'P 1'
#
loop_
_entity.id
_entity.type
_entity.pdbx_description
1 polymer ?
#
loop_
_entity_poly.entity_id
_entity_poly.type
_entity_poly.pdbx_seq_one_letter_code
_entity_poly.pdbx_strand_id
1 'polypeptide(L)' 'MTKHFRQEASQSEPFVDARVAAYRMHLPMYYLINAVQREKMDIPYYRIGRMIRFRMSELEAWFSAAAREEEDHAGL' A
#
# COMPACT_ATOMS: atom_id res chain seq x y z
N MET A 1 1.57 20.44 1.58
CA MET A 1 1.32 19.65 2.79
C MET A 1 1.92 18.28 2.57
N THR A 2 3.17 18.08 2.99
CA THR A 2 3.86 16.80 2.85
C THR A 2 3.21 15.83 3.84
N LYS A 3 2.41 14.88 3.34
CA LYS A 3 1.87 13.79 4.17
C LYS A 3 3.07 12.96 4.64
N HIS A 4 3.67 13.34 5.76
CA HIS A 4 4.62 12.49 6.47
C HIS A 4 3.79 11.38 7.12
N PHE A 5 3.52 10.33 6.35
CA PHE A 5 3.04 9.08 6.91
C PHE A 5 4.11 8.61 7.90
N ARG A 6 3.78 8.72 9.19
CA ARG A 6 4.69 8.45 10.29
C ARG A 6 5.07 6.98 10.22
N GLN A 7 6.33 6.71 9.85
CA GLN A 7 6.92 5.37 9.89
C GLN A 7 7.00 4.90 11.33
N GLU A 8 5.96 4.23 11.81
CA GLU A 8 6.05 3.29 12.93
C GLU A 8 6.03 1.86 12.36
N ALA A 9 7.06 1.56 11.57
CA ALA A 9 7.42 0.20 11.23
C ALA A 9 8.84 -0.01 11.76
N SER A 10 8.93 -0.84 12.80
CA SER A 10 10.17 -1.41 13.31
C SER A 10 11.12 -1.67 12.15
N GLN A 11 12.36 -1.16 12.22
CA GLN A 11 13.37 -1.20 11.13
C GLN A 11 13.71 -2.62 10.61
N SER A 12 13.04 -3.66 11.12
CA SER A 12 13.26 -5.09 10.84
C SER A 12 12.11 -5.77 10.09
N GLU A 13 11.03 -5.09 9.73
CA GLU A 13 9.93 -5.75 8.99
C GLU A 13 10.40 -6.19 7.59
N PRO A 14 10.24 -7.48 7.22
CA PRO A 14 10.66 -7.98 5.93
C PRO A 14 9.74 -7.48 4.81
N PHE A 15 10.34 -7.14 3.68
CA PHE A 15 9.59 -6.84 2.47
C PHE A 15 8.97 -8.08 1.83
N VAL A 16 7.75 -7.95 1.35
CA VAL A 16 7.06 -8.97 0.56
C VAL A 16 6.95 -8.58 -0.92
N ASP A 17 6.74 -9.58 -1.78
CA ASP A 17 6.43 -9.34 -3.20
C ASP A 17 4.93 -9.07 -3.42
N ALA A 18 4.57 -8.65 -4.63
CA ALA A 18 3.20 -8.34 -5.00
C ALA A 18 2.22 -9.52 -4.84
N ARG A 19 2.69 -10.77 -4.99
CA ARG A 19 1.82 -11.95 -4.88
C ARG A 19 1.46 -12.20 -3.43
N VAL A 20 2.44 -12.13 -2.52
CA VAL A 20 2.21 -12.28 -1.08
C VAL A 20 1.34 -11.14 -0.56
N ALA A 21 1.64 -9.90 -0.97
CA ALA A 21 0.83 -8.74 -0.60
C ALA A 21 -0.62 -8.87 -1.09
N ALA A 22 -0.84 -9.24 -2.36
CA ALA A 22 -2.18 -9.46 -2.90
C ALA A 22 -2.96 -10.52 -2.12
N TYR A 23 -2.31 -11.65 -1.82
CA TYR A 23 -2.92 -12.73 -1.05
C TYR A 23 -3.33 -12.30 0.36
N ARG A 24 -2.44 -11.57 1.06
CA ARG A 24 -2.71 -11.11 2.45
C ARG A 24 -3.73 -9.99 2.53
N MET A 25 -3.70 -9.07 1.57
CA MET A 25 -4.61 -7.91 1.53
C MET A 25 -5.96 -8.25 0.90
N HIS A 26 -6.15 -9.47 0.39
CA HIS A 26 -7.31 -9.84 -0.42
C HIS A 26 -7.53 -8.87 -1.60
N LEU A 27 -6.46 -8.30 -2.14
CA LEU A 27 -6.48 -7.31 -3.22
C LEU A 27 -6.11 -7.97 -4.56
N PRO A 28 -6.76 -7.62 -5.68
CA PRO A 28 -6.32 -8.06 -7.00
C PRO A 28 -4.87 -7.64 -7.25
N MET A 29 -4.01 -8.62 -7.56
CA MET A 29 -2.57 -8.41 -7.79
C MET A 29 -2.26 -7.35 -8.86
N TYR A 30 -3.17 -7.17 -9.82
CA TYR A 30 -3.06 -6.17 -10.89
C TYR A 30 -2.81 -4.74 -10.36
N TYR A 31 -3.43 -4.37 -9.23
CA TYR A 31 -3.22 -3.07 -8.59
C TYR A 31 -1.78 -2.89 -8.08
N LEU A 32 -1.15 -3.98 -7.66
CA LEU A 32 0.21 -3.97 -7.11
C LEU A 32 1.29 -4.05 -8.19
N ILE A 33 1.02 -4.63 -9.37
CA ILE A 33 2.01 -4.76 -10.45
C ILE A 33 1.93 -3.62 -11.48
N ASN A 34 0.75 -3.04 -11.70
CA ASN A 34 0.57 -1.97 -12.67
C ASN A 34 0.99 -0.61 -12.04
N ALA A 35 1.99 0.04 -12.63
CA ALA A 35 2.50 1.32 -12.13
C ALA A 35 1.43 2.42 -12.13
N VAL A 36 0.63 2.51 -13.18
CA VAL A 36 -0.43 3.53 -13.32
C VAL A 36 -1.46 3.38 -12.21
N GLN A 37 -1.82 2.14 -11.86
CA GLN A 37 -2.79 1.90 -10.78
C GLN A 37 -2.21 2.19 -9.41
N ARG A 38 -0.97 1.78 -9.15
CA ARG A 38 -0.28 2.11 -7.89
C ARG A 38 -0.22 3.61 -7.67
N GLU A 39 0.14 4.37 -8.72
CA GLU A 39 0.20 5.84 -8.64
C GLU A 39 -1.19 6.45 -8.46
N LYS A 40 -2.20 5.97 -9.20
CA LYS A 40 -3.58 6.46 -9.08
C LYS A 40 -4.15 6.28 -7.67
N MET A 41 -3.80 5.19 -7.01
CA MET A 41 -4.31 4.82 -5.69
C MET A 41 -3.37 5.19 -4.53
N ASP A 42 -2.24 5.82 -4.84
CA ASP A 42 -1.17 6.12 -3.87
C ASP A 42 -0.77 4.89 -3.03
N ILE A 43 -0.65 3.72 -3.68
CA ILE A 43 -0.29 2.48 -2.99
C ILE A 43 1.17 2.58 -2.54
N PRO A 44 1.50 2.37 -1.25
CA PRO A 44 2.88 2.44 -0.78
C PRO A 44 3.72 1.30 -1.37
N TYR A 45 4.88 1.62 -1.96
CA TYR A 45 5.80 0.64 -2.52
C TYR A 45 7.26 1.08 -2.40
N TYR A 46 8.16 0.10 -2.44
CA TYR A 46 9.60 0.30 -2.44
C TYR A 46 10.23 -0.35 -3.66
N ARG A 47 11.22 0.32 -4.24
CA ARG A 47 12.03 -0.23 -5.33
C ARG A 47 13.37 -0.70 -4.79
N ILE A 48 13.59 -2.01 -4.79
CA ILE A 48 14.87 -2.63 -4.40
C ILE A 48 15.50 -3.21 -5.66
N GLY A 49 16.42 -2.45 -6.25
CA GLY A 49 16.97 -2.72 -7.57
C GLY A 49 15.89 -2.70 -8.66
N ARG A 50 15.57 -3.88 -9.22
CA ARG A 50 14.52 -4.06 -10.23
C ARG A 50 13.20 -4.59 -9.66
N MET A 51 13.15 -4.90 -8.36
CA MET A 51 11.98 -5.49 -7.73
C MET A 51 11.14 -4.43 -7.02
N ILE A 52 9.82 -4.55 -7.17
CA ILE A 52 8.85 -3.81 -6.37
C ILE A 52 8.55 -4.64 -5.12
N ARG A 53 8.62 -3.98 -3.98
CA ARG A 53 8.56 -4.57 -2.64
C ARG A 53 7.59 -3.78 -1.78
N PHE A 54 6.93 -4.48 -0.88
CA PHE A 54 5.91 -3.89 -0.02
C PHE A 54 6.19 -4.23 1.44
N ARG A 55 5.88 -3.29 2.34
CA ARG A 55 5.74 -3.58 3.77
C ARG A 55 4.27 -3.83 4.07
N MET A 56 3.97 -4.84 4.87
CA MET A 56 2.58 -5.18 5.14
C MET A 56 1.94 -4.15 6.06
N SER A 57 2.66 -3.69 7.08
CA SER A 57 2.19 -2.64 7.98
C SER A 57 1.71 -1.37 7.26
N GLU A 58 2.48 -0.89 6.28
CA GLU A 58 2.12 0.30 5.50
C GLU A 58 0.96 0.04 4.53
N LEU A 59 0.91 -1.13 3.91
CA LEU A 59 -0.22 -1.54 3.06
C LEU A 59 -1.53 -1.63 3.86
N GLU A 60 -1.50 -2.24 5.04
CA GLU A 60 -2.65 -2.39 5.92
C GLU A 60 -3.16 -1.03 6.42
N ALA A 61 -2.23 -0.15 6.80
CA ALA A 61 -2.57 1.19 7.25
C ALA A 61 -3.08 2.08 6.09
N TRP A 62 -2.50 1.96 4.89
CA TRP A 62 -3.02 2.60 3.67
C TRP A 62 -4.43 2.11 3.35
N PHE A 63 -4.67 0.81 3.37
CA PHE A 63 -5.98 0.25 3.02
C PHE A 63 -7.07 0.68 4.01
N SER A 64 -6.72 0.72 5.30
CA SER A 64 -7.63 1.19 6.36
C SER A 64 -7.94 2.68 6.22
N ALA A 65 -6.95 3.50 5.81
CA ALA A 65 -7.15 4.92 5.57
C ALA A 65 -8.00 5.17 4.32
N ALA A 66 -7.75 4.43 3.23
CA ALA A 66 -8.50 4.54 1.99
C ALA A 66 -9.99 4.20 2.17
N ALA A 67 -10.30 3.16 2.97
CA ALA A 67 -11.68 2.82 3.30
C ALA A 67 -12.41 3.98 4.01
N ARG A 68 -11.70 4.70 4.88
CA ARG A 68 -12.25 5.83 5.63
C ARG A 68 -12.45 7.09 4.76
N GLU A 69 -11.56 7.32 3.80
CA GLU A 69 -11.71 8.40 2.82
C GLU A 69 -12.90 8.16 1.85
N GLU A 70 -13.25 6.89 1.57
CA GLU A 70 -14.42 6.53 0.78
C GLU A 70 -15.74 6.83 1.54
N GLU A 71 -15.77 6.64 2.86
CA GLU A 71 -16.91 7.00 3.72
C GLU A 71 -17.12 8.53 3.79
N ASP A 72 -16.04 9.32 3.89
CA ASP A 72 -16.13 10.78 3.92
C ASP A 72 -16.58 11.38 2.57
N HIS A 73 -16.29 10.71 1.45
CA HIS A 73 -16.76 11.13 0.11
C HIS A 73 -18.18 10.64 -0.20
N ALA A 74 -18.66 9.58 0.48
CA ALA A 74 -19.98 9.00 0.28
C ALA A 74 -21.11 9.64 1.11
N GLY A 75 -20.81 10.70 1.88
CA GLY A 75 -21.75 11.62 2.55
C GLY A 75 -23.21 11.18 2.64
N LEU A 76 -23.53 10.41 3.68
CA LEU A 76 -24.89 10.20 4.19
C LEU A 76 -24.95 10.61 5.67
#